data_AF-A0A5C6C4Z9-F1
#
_entry.id   AF-A0A5C6C4Z9-F1
#
_cell.length_a   1.000
_cell.length_b   1.000
_cell.length_c   1.000
_cell.angle_alpha   90.00
_cell.angle_beta   90.00
_cell.angle_gamma   90.00
#
_symmetry.space_group_name_H-M   'P 1'
#
loop_
_entity.id
_entity.type
_entity.pdbx_description
1 polymer ?
#
loop_
_entity_poly.entity_id
_entity_poly.type
_entity_poly.pdbx_seq_one_letter_code
_entity_poly.pdbx_strand_id
1 'polypeptide(L)'
;MNLNWKHHPIHGFRFSLTDGLAIVVCIAGTIWGLRELGEVAWLFPFVLGHFFLFCNIFRVPRKPELVWAGAFLVLATGCLVADASILHALWLVLPITAAVITYSIRLPTYHGIGSKKPIADEANLLD
;
A
#
# COMPACT_ATOMS: atom_id res chain seq x y z
N MET A 1 -30.72 -1.41 -24.29
CA MET A 1 -30.88 -1.20 -22.83
C MET A 1 -29.58 -0.60 -22.31
N ASN A 2 -29.57 0.72 -22.10
CA ASN A 2 -28.41 1.51 -21.69
C ASN A 2 -27.96 1.07 -20.29
N LEU A 3 -26.77 0.46 -20.18
CA LEU A 3 -26.11 0.29 -18.89
C LEU A 3 -25.63 1.66 -18.41
N ASN A 4 -26.51 2.34 -17.67
CA ASN A 4 -26.15 3.52 -16.89
C ASN A 4 -25.32 3.06 -15.69
N TRP A 5 -24.00 2.92 -15.90
CA TRP A 5 -23.03 2.74 -14.84
C TRP A 5 -22.95 4.03 -14.03
N LYS A 6 -23.89 4.16 -13.08
CA LYS A 6 -23.87 5.20 -12.06
C LYS A 6 -22.49 5.19 -11.38
N HIS A 7 -21.78 6.27 -11.65
CA HIS A 7 -20.61 6.79 -10.98
C HIS A 7 -20.33 6.19 -9.59
N HIS A 8 -19.24 5.44 -9.46
CA HIS A 8 -18.55 5.27 -8.18
C HIS A 8 -17.17 5.93 -8.19
N PRO A 9 -17.06 7.26 -8.27
CA PRO A 9 -15.78 7.91 -8.09
C PRO A 9 -15.66 8.17 -6.58
N ILE A 10 -15.44 7.11 -5.80
CA ILE A 10 -14.98 7.30 -4.42
C ILE A 10 -13.48 7.57 -4.53
N HIS A 11 -13.16 8.80 -4.94
CA HIS A 11 -11.84 9.39 -4.83
C HIS A 11 -11.66 9.80 -3.38
N GLY A 12 -10.66 9.23 -2.71
CA GLY A 12 -10.39 9.55 -1.32
C GLY A 12 -9.72 8.42 -0.56
N PHE A 13 -9.18 8.79 0.60
CA PHE A 13 -8.67 7.88 1.62
C PHE A 13 -9.81 7.01 2.16
N ARG A 14 -9.64 5.68 2.12
CA ARG A 14 -10.60 4.75 2.73
C ARG A 14 -10.00 4.22 4.02
N PHE A 15 -10.66 4.49 5.14
CA PHE A 15 -10.33 3.89 6.43
C PHE A 15 -11.48 3.01 6.86
N SER A 16 -11.28 1.70 6.87
CA SER A 16 -12.28 0.74 7.33
C SER A 16 -12.06 0.41 8.81
N LEU A 17 -13.14 0.03 9.50
CA LEU A 17 -13.08 -0.50 10.86
C LEU A 17 -12.13 -1.71 10.97
N THR A 18 -12.05 -2.51 9.90
CA THR A 18 -11.12 -3.64 9.77
C THR A 18 -9.65 -3.21 9.78
N ASP A 19 -9.32 -2.05 9.20
CA ASP A 19 -7.95 -1.52 9.21
C ASP A 19 -7.55 -1.07 10.62
N GLY A 20 -8.48 -0.41 11.33
CA GLY A 20 -8.28 -0.04 12.73
C GLY A 20 -8.03 -1.25 13.63
N LEU A 21 -8.81 -2.32 13.46
CA LEU A 21 -8.60 -3.58 14.18
C LEU A 21 -7.23 -4.20 13.84
N ALA A 22 -6.86 -4.23 12.56
CA ALA A 22 -5.57 -4.76 12.12
C ALA A 22 -4.40 -4.00 12.74
N ILE A 23 -4.48 -2.67 12.84
CA ILE A 23 -3.46 -1.84 13.49
C ILE A 23 -3.33 -2.18 14.97
N VAL A 24 -4.44 -2.30 15.70
CA VAL A 24 -4.41 -2.63 17.14
C VAL A 24 -3.79 -4.02 17.37
N VAL A 25 -4.20 -5.02 16.60
CA VAL A 25 -3.64 -6.38 16.68
C VAL A 25 -2.15 -6.37 16.35
N CYS A 26 -1.74 -5.60 15.33
CA CYS A 26 -0.34 -5.50 14.94
C CYS A 26 0.50 -4.81 16.02
N ILE A 27 0.01 -3.76 16.66
CA ILE A 27 0.70 -3.11 17.78
C ILE A 27 0.91 -4.11 18.92
N ALA A 28 -0.15 -4.82 19.33
CA ALA A 28 -0.05 -5.83 20.38
C ALA A 28 0.95 -6.96 20.01
N GLY A 29 0.86 -7.46 18.78
CA GLY A 29 1.77 -8.48 18.25
C GLY A 29 3.22 -7.99 18.15
N THR A 30 3.44 -6.72 17.82
CA THR A 30 4.79 -6.12 17.77
C THR A 30 5.37 -5.97 19.16
N ILE A 31 4.59 -5.50 20.14
CA ILE A 31 5.04 -5.35 21.53
C ILE A 31 5.43 -6.72 22.11
N TRP A 32 4.64 -7.74 21.85
CA TRP A 32 4.96 -9.10 22.26
C TRP A 32 6.17 -9.65 21.49
N GLY A 33 6.18 -9.49 20.17
CA GLY A 33 7.26 -9.95 19.31
C GLY A 33 8.61 -9.30 19.62
N LEU A 34 8.65 -8.04 20.03
CA LEU A 34 9.90 -7.37 20.43
C LEU A 34 10.57 -8.04 21.64
N ARG A 35 9.79 -8.73 22.49
CA ARG A 35 10.33 -9.47 23.64
C ARG A 35 10.92 -10.82 23.25
N GLU A 36 10.32 -11.51 22.28
CA GLU A 36 10.67 -12.89 21.92
C GLU A 36 11.60 -12.97 20.68
N LEU A 37 11.36 -12.10 19.69
CA LEU A 37 11.94 -12.17 18.35
C LEU A 37 12.90 -11.00 18.04
N GLY A 38 13.01 -10.02 18.94
CA GLY A 38 13.89 -8.86 18.78
C GLY A 38 13.57 -8.04 17.51
N GLU A 39 14.58 -7.79 16.68
CA GLU A 39 14.47 -6.94 15.49
C GLU A 39 13.45 -7.44 14.45
N VAL A 40 13.21 -8.75 14.39
CA VAL A 40 12.26 -9.38 13.46
C VAL A 40 10.84 -8.85 13.67
N ALA A 41 10.50 -8.43 14.89
CA ALA A 41 9.18 -7.89 15.21
C ALA A 41 8.85 -6.62 14.42
N TRP A 42 9.84 -5.87 13.94
CA TRP A 42 9.62 -4.70 13.08
C TRP A 42 9.04 -5.04 11.71
N LEU A 43 9.09 -6.31 11.28
CA LEU A 43 8.44 -6.75 10.05
C LEU A 43 6.92 -6.59 10.12
N PHE A 44 6.29 -6.83 11.28
CA PHE A 44 4.84 -6.74 11.43
C PHE A 44 4.29 -5.34 11.09
N PRO A 45 4.70 -4.26 11.79
CA PRO A 45 4.19 -2.93 11.50
C PRO A 45 4.66 -2.43 10.13
N PHE A 46 5.83 -2.86 9.68
CA PHE A 46 6.35 -2.47 8.36
C PHE A 46 5.49 -3.02 7.24
N VAL A 47 5.23 -4.33 7.22
CA VAL A 47 4.43 -4.99 6.19
C VAL A 47 2.99 -4.48 6.24
N LEU A 48 2.38 -4.43 7.43
CA LEU A 48 1.01 -3.92 7.57
C LEU A 48 0.90 -2.46 7.10
N GLY A 49 1.87 -1.61 7.47
CA GLY A 49 1.92 -0.21 7.05
C GLY A 49 1.98 -0.08 5.54
N HIS A 50 2.75 -0.92 4.85
CA HIS A 50 2.84 -0.91 3.38
C HIS A 50 1.56 -1.41 2.71
N PHE A 51 0.94 -2.48 3.21
CA PHE A 51 -0.37 -2.91 2.71
C PHE A 51 -1.42 -1.82 2.91
N PHE A 52 -1.43 -1.18 4.08
CA PHE A 52 -2.33 -0.05 4.34
C PHE A 52 -2.06 1.12 3.37
N LEU A 53 -0.79 1.47 3.15
CA LEU A 53 -0.39 2.51 2.20
C LEU A 53 -0.88 2.20 0.77
N PHE A 54 -0.68 0.96 0.32
CA PHE A 54 -1.08 0.53 -1.02
C PHE A 54 -2.58 0.40 -1.18
N CYS A 55 -3.30 -0.16 -0.21
CA CYS A 55 -4.72 -0.45 -0.32
C CYS A 55 -5.60 0.78 -0.04
N ASN A 56 -5.23 1.58 0.97
CA ASN A 56 -6.10 2.63 1.52
C ASN A 56 -5.72 4.04 1.06
N ILE A 57 -4.42 4.31 0.84
CA ILE A 57 -3.93 5.65 0.45
C ILE A 57 -3.76 5.76 -1.07
N PHE A 58 -2.92 4.91 -1.67
CA PHE A 58 -2.61 5.00 -3.10
C PHE A 58 -3.49 4.12 -3.98
N ARG A 59 -4.22 3.16 -3.39
CA ARG A 59 -5.12 2.25 -4.11
C ARG A 59 -4.44 1.59 -5.31
N VAL A 60 -3.23 1.09 -5.06
CA VAL A 60 -2.35 0.43 -6.04
C VAL A 60 -3.08 -0.79 -6.62
N PRO A 61 -3.02 -1.03 -7.95
CA PRO A 61 -3.64 -2.21 -8.52
C PRO A 61 -2.94 -3.49 -8.03
N ARG A 62 -3.69 -4.59 -7.93
CA ARG A 62 -3.24 -5.86 -7.33
C ARG A 62 -1.98 -6.47 -7.95
N LYS A 63 -1.71 -6.19 -9.24
CA LYS A 63 -0.54 -6.74 -9.96
C LYS A 63 0.80 -6.20 -9.41
N PRO A 64 1.05 -4.88 -9.38
CA PRO A 64 2.28 -4.35 -8.80
C PRO A 64 2.41 -4.60 -7.29
N GLU A 65 1.31 -4.71 -6.55
CA GLU A 65 1.32 -5.12 -5.14
C GLU A 65 1.92 -6.54 -4.96
N LEU A 66 1.52 -7.50 -5.80
CA LEU A 66 2.07 -8.86 -5.79
C LEU A 66 3.56 -8.89 -6.15
N VAL A 67 3.98 -8.08 -7.13
CA VAL A 67 5.40 -7.95 -7.50
C VAL A 67 6.21 -7.40 -6.33
N TRP A 68 5.69 -6.39 -5.63
CA TRP A 68 6.32 -5.84 -4.44
C TRP A 68 6.42 -6.88 -3.32
N ALA A 69 5.33 -7.60 -3.03
CA ALA A 69 5.31 -8.62 -1.99
C ALA A 69 6.29 -9.76 -2.28
N GLY A 70 6.38 -10.20 -3.54
CA GLY A 70 7.36 -11.19 -3.97
C GLY A 70 8.80 -10.70 -3.81
N ALA A 71 9.09 -9.48 -4.26
CA ALA A 71 10.41 -8.87 -4.13
C ALA A 71 10.82 -8.71 -2.65
N PHE A 72 9.89 -8.25 -1.81
CA PHE A 72 10.11 -8.12 -0.37
C PHE A 72 10.40 -9.48 0.28
N LEU A 73 9.63 -10.51 -0.06
CA LEU A 73 9.81 -11.84 0.50
C LEU A 73 11.18 -12.43 0.11
N VAL A 74 11.62 -12.24 -1.13
CA VAL A 74 12.96 -12.65 -1.59
C VAL A 74 14.06 -11.91 -0.82
N LEU A 75 13.94 -10.59 -0.65
CA LEU A 75 14.92 -9.78 0.09
C LEU A 75 14.97 -10.16 1.57
N ALA A 76 13.80 -10.29 2.23
CA ALA A 76 13.72 -10.66 3.63
C ALA A 76 14.28 -12.07 3.88
N THR A 77 13.93 -13.03 3.02
CA THR A 77 14.47 -14.40 3.10
C THR A 77 15.97 -14.42 2.85
N GLY A 78 16.46 -13.65 1.87
CA GLY A 78 17.89 -13.53 1.59
C GLY A 78 18.67 -12.96 2.78
N CYS A 79 18.14 -11.93 3.45
CA CYS A 79 18.76 -11.38 4.66
C CYS A 79 18.75 -12.37 5.83
N LEU A 80 17.67 -13.13 6.02
CA LEU A 80 17.61 -14.18 7.04
C LEU A 80 18.63 -15.29 6.79
N VAL A 81 18.80 -15.74 5.53
CA VAL A 81 19.78 -16.77 5.18
C VAL A 81 21.21 -16.26 5.30
N ALA A 82 21.44 -14.98 5.02
CA ALA A 82 22.74 -14.34 5.15
C ALA A 82 23.08 -13.90 6.59
N ASP A 83 22.20 -14.18 7.56
CA ASP A 83 22.29 -13.73 8.95
C ASP A 83 22.52 -12.20 9.09
N ALA A 84 21.99 -11.45 8.10
CA ALA A 84 22.09 -10.01 8.03
C ALA A 84 20.91 -9.37 8.77
N SER A 85 21.13 -8.20 9.38
CA SER A 85 20.04 -7.50 10.07
C SER A 85 18.91 -7.18 9.09
N ILE A 86 17.69 -7.53 9.50
CA ILE A 86 16.43 -7.31 8.79
C ILE A 86 16.23 -5.85 8.40
N LEU A 87 16.81 -4.92 9.16
CA LEU A 87 16.77 -3.49 8.85
C LEU A 87 17.31 -3.19 7.45
N HIS A 88 18.31 -3.93 6.97
CA HIS A 88 18.84 -3.77 5.61
C HIS A 88 17.80 -4.14 4.55
N ALA A 89 17.05 -5.23 4.76
CA ALA A 89 15.95 -5.60 3.88
C ALA A 89 14.86 -4.52 3.85
N LEU A 90 14.56 -3.94 5.03
CA LEU A 90 13.58 -2.83 5.13
C LEU A 90 14.04 -1.60 4.35
N TRP A 91 15.31 -1.21 4.46
CA TRP A 91 15.84 -0.08 3.70
C TRP A 91 15.87 -0.33 2.20
N LEU A 92 16.23 -1.55 1.77
CA LEU A 92 16.28 -1.93 0.36
C LEU A 92 14.90 -2.00 -0.30
N VAL A 93 13.84 -2.30 0.45
CA VAL A 93 12.49 -2.36 -0.13
C VAL A 93 11.83 -0.99 -0.26
N LEU A 94 12.24 0.03 0.51
CA LEU A 94 11.72 1.39 0.38
C LEU A 94 11.81 1.99 -1.05
N PRO A 95 12.94 1.91 -1.78
CA PRO A 95 12.98 2.39 -3.17
C PRO A 95 12.06 1.58 -4.09
N ILE A 96 11.87 0.28 -3.84
CA ILE A 96 10.93 -0.58 -4.58
C ILE A 96 9.49 -0.11 -4.32
N THR A 97 9.15 0.16 -3.05
CA THR A 97 7.87 0.75 -2.63
C THR A 97 7.62 2.07 -3.37
N ALA A 98 8.60 2.97 -3.35
CA ALA A 98 8.49 4.28 -4.00
C ALA A 98 8.31 4.15 -5.52
N ALA A 99 9.04 3.23 -6.17
CA ALA A 99 8.90 2.96 -7.60
C ALA A 99 7.49 2.43 -7.95
N VAL A 100 6.98 1.48 -7.16
CA VAL A 100 5.62 0.91 -7.33
C VAL A 100 4.54 1.98 -7.15
N ILE A 101 4.67 2.84 -6.14
CA ILE A 101 3.74 3.95 -5.90
C ILE A 101 3.81 4.93 -7.07
N THR A 102 5.01 5.35 -7.47
CA THR A 102 5.21 6.31 -8.57
C THR A 102 4.63 5.78 -9.88
N TYR A 103 4.86 4.50 -10.18
CA TYR A 103 4.26 3.84 -11.33
C TYR A 103 2.72 3.84 -11.24
N SER A 104 2.18 3.52 -10.07
CA SER A 104 0.73 3.45 -9.85
C SER A 104 0.03 4.82 -9.94
N ILE A 105 0.67 5.90 -9.49
CA ILE A 105 0.17 7.27 -9.63
C ILE A 105 0.13 7.70 -11.10
N ARG A 106 1.06 7.19 -11.92
CA ARG A 106 1.11 7.49 -13.35
C ARG A 106 0.10 6.71 -14.19
N LEU A 107 -0.59 5.72 -13.62
CA LEU A 107 -1.63 5.00 -14.35
C LEU A 107 -2.87 5.89 -14.53
N PRO A 108 -3.49 5.88 -15.73
CA PRO A 108 -4.71 6.66 -16.00
C PRO A 108 -5.91 6.20 -15.17
N THR A 109 -5.80 5.05 -14.51
CA THR A 109 -6.80 4.45 -13.61
C THR A 109 -6.49 4.73 -12.13
N TYR A 110 -5.62 5.68 -11.82
CA TYR A 110 -5.31 6.05 -10.44
C TYR A 110 -6.46 6.84 -9.80
N HIS A 111 -6.94 6.36 -8.65
CA HIS A 111 -8.06 6.96 -7.90
C HIS A 111 -7.71 7.20 -6.42
N GLY A 112 -6.43 7.17 -6.07
CA GLY A 112 -5.95 7.40 -4.70
C GLY A 112 -5.95 8.87 -4.31
N ILE A 113 -5.24 9.19 -3.23
CA ILE A 113 -5.11 10.57 -2.75
C ILE A 113 -4.52 11.48 -3.84
N GLY A 114 -5.10 12.66 -4.06
CA GLY A 114 -4.66 13.62 -5.09
C GLY A 114 -5.20 13.36 -6.51
N SER A 115 -6.09 12.39 -6.72
CA SER A 115 -6.76 12.18 -8.00
C SER A 115 -7.54 13.45 -8.42
N LYS A 116 -7.12 14.09 -9.52
CA LYS A 116 -7.89 15.18 -10.14
C LYS A 116 -9.05 14.58 -10.95
N LYS A 117 -10.27 15.08 -10.77
CA LYS A 117 -11.37 14.77 -11.70
C LYS A 117 -10.94 15.17 -13.11
N PRO A 118 -11.29 14.42 -14.17
CA PRO A 118 -11.23 14.95 -15.52
C PRO A 118 -12.08 16.23 -15.55
N ILE A 119 -11.49 17.33 -16.01
CA ILE A 119 -12.23 18.57 -16.30
C ILE A 119 -13.05 18.28 -17.55
N ALA A 120 -14.21 17.69 -17.37
CA ALA A 120 -15.21 17.50 -18.42
C ALA A 120 -16.54 17.84 -17.77
N ASP A 121 -16.89 19.13 -17.79
CA ASP A 121 -18.26 19.64 -17.64
C ASP A 121 -18.34 21.18 -17.63
N GLU A 122 -17.24 21.92 -17.75
CA GLU A 122 -17.31 23.40 -17.83
C GLU A 122 -17.55 23.93 -19.26
N ALA A 123 -17.46 23.08 -20.28
CA ALA A 123 -17.69 23.47 -21.68
C ALA A 123 -19.14 23.31 -22.16
N ASN A 124 -20.05 22.71 -21.37
CA ASN A 124 -21.47 22.51 -21.74
C ASN A 124 -22.43 23.46 -20.99
N LEU A 125 -21.90 24.49 -20.31
CA LEU A 125 -22.71 25.52 -19.63
C LEU A 125 -22.75 26.86 -20.39
N LEU A 126 -22.22 26.91 -21.61
CA LEU A 126 -22.17 28.12 -22.45
C LEU A 126 -22.90 27.99 -23.80
N ASP A 127 -23.69 26.94 -24.02
CA ASP A 127 -24.56 26.78 -25.19
C ASP A 127 -26.05 26.76 -24.81
#